data_AF-A0A9W5Y4C7-F1
#
_entry.id   AF-A0A9W5Y4C7-F1
#
_cell.length_a   1.000
_cell.length_b   1.000
_cell.length_c   1.000
_cell.angle_alpha   90.00
_cell.angle_beta   90.00
_cell.angle_gamma   90.00
#
_symmetry.space_group_name_H-M   'P 1'
#
loop_
_entity.id
_entity.type
_entity.pdbx_description
1 polymer ?
#
loop_
_entity_poly.entity_id
_entity_poly.type
_entity_poly.pdbx_seq_one_letter_code
_entity_poly.pdbx_strand_id
1 'polypeptide(L)'
;MMLKKKKKGISIIEIITSLAIIAIIIIPMSNVIIHAVKINKGGEDKQQAAYIGQQILEGLNVNNIEDATSSFLSQTISVNGVSKVFNISATGNGTANIDDYNVTLNVSKDNSINLSDSTNTYDSTITVDWQDSAKTVTVNKSPDGDFTPDVTNLYIVLNSDSLEVKTKNADGSITNRYNTLITSTFNTIGVKFKNYTSATPYNIYVTNNRSNQVNVYLEKTKDKPNWAVINPNGGVIGTYDVITTNNTVKNYNVEIKVSKSGQELYDLKSNIRK
;
A
#
# COMPACT_ATOMS: atom_id res chain seq x y z
N MET A 1 -75.36 -11.22 -41.59
CA MET A 1 -75.39 -12.08 -40.39
C MET A 1 -74.41 -11.50 -39.36
N MET A 2 -74.90 -10.80 -38.33
CA MET A 2 -74.04 -10.21 -37.29
C MET A 2 -73.74 -11.25 -36.21
N LEU A 3 -72.47 -11.64 -36.08
CA LEU A 3 -71.98 -12.47 -34.98
C LEU A 3 -72.05 -11.68 -33.66
N LYS A 4 -73.06 -11.96 -32.82
CA LYS A 4 -73.12 -11.46 -31.44
C LYS A 4 -71.91 -11.98 -30.66
N LYS A 5 -70.92 -11.13 -30.40
CA LYS A 5 -69.84 -11.40 -29.45
C LYS A 5 -70.46 -11.53 -28.04
N LYS A 6 -70.55 -12.75 -27.50
CA LYS A 6 -70.93 -12.97 -26.10
C LYS A 6 -69.84 -12.39 -25.20
N LYS A 7 -70.14 -11.33 -24.46
CA LYS A 7 -69.28 -10.87 -23.36
C LYS A 7 -69.33 -11.95 -22.28
N LYS A 8 -68.27 -12.75 -22.16
CA LYS A 8 -68.14 -13.72 -21.05
C LYS A 8 -67.85 -12.91 -19.78
N GLY A 9 -68.80 -12.90 -18.85
CA GLY A 9 -68.59 -12.33 -17.51
C GLY A 9 -67.69 -13.25 -16.70
N ILE A 10 -66.84 -12.66 -15.84
CA ILE A 10 -65.99 -13.41 -14.92
C ILE A 10 -66.91 -14.13 -13.91
N SER A 11 -66.71 -15.43 -13.71
CA SER A 11 -67.49 -16.17 -12.72
C SER A 11 -67.00 -15.89 -11.30
N ILE A 12 -67.90 -15.87 -10.33
CA ILE A 12 -67.56 -15.64 -8.91
C ILE A 12 -66.52 -16.64 -8.39
N ILE A 13 -66.58 -17.90 -8.85
CA ILE A 13 -65.61 -18.94 -8.49
C ILE A 13 -64.21 -18.63 -9.04
N GLU A 14 -64.15 -18.02 -10.22
CA GLU A 14 -62.90 -17.61 -10.88
C GLU A 14 -62.23 -16.47 -10.11
N ILE A 15 -63.03 -15.54 -9.56
CA ILE A 15 -62.56 -14.46 -8.69
C ILE A 15 -62.01 -15.03 -7.37
N ILE A 16 -62.76 -15.92 -6.72
CA ILE A 16 -62.38 -16.49 -5.42
C ILE A 16 -61.11 -17.34 -5.57
N THR A 17 -61.03 -18.18 -6.59
CA THR A 17 -59.85 -19.02 -6.84
C THR A 17 -58.62 -18.19 -7.23
N SER A 18 -58.78 -17.15 -8.06
CA SER A 18 -57.68 -16.23 -8.37
C SER A 18 -57.17 -15.50 -7.13
N LEU A 19 -58.06 -15.04 -6.25
CA LEU A 19 -57.68 -14.37 -5.01
C LEU A 19 -56.97 -15.31 -4.05
N ALA A 20 -57.43 -16.57 -3.94
CA ALA A 20 -56.78 -17.59 -3.12
C ALA A 20 -55.35 -17.89 -3.61
N ILE A 21 -55.16 -18.03 -4.93
CA ILE A 21 -53.84 -18.26 -5.53
C ILE A 21 -52.92 -17.06 -5.26
N ILE A 22 -53.41 -15.84 -5.44
CA ILE A 22 -52.66 -14.61 -5.17
C ILE A 22 -52.24 -14.54 -3.70
N ALA A 23 -53.14 -14.84 -2.76
CA ALA A 23 -52.85 -14.82 -1.33
C ALA A 23 -51.74 -15.82 -0.95
N ILE A 24 -51.74 -17.02 -1.54
CA ILE A 24 -50.70 -18.04 -1.33
C ILE A 24 -49.33 -17.58 -1.85
N ILE A 25 -49.30 -16.84 -2.97
CA ILE A 25 -48.06 -16.41 -3.64
C ILE A 25 -47.46 -15.14 -3.00
N ILE A 26 -48.29 -14.21 -2.51
CA ILE A 26 -47.82 -12.92 -1.97
C ILE A 26 -46.89 -13.10 -0.78
N ILE A 27 -47.18 -14.05 0.12
CA ILE A 27 -46.40 -14.28 1.34
C ILE A 27 -44.93 -14.65 1.04
N PRO A 28 -44.64 -15.73 0.27
CA PRO A 28 -43.25 -16.07 -0.05
C PRO A 28 -42.56 -15.01 -0.92
N MET A 29 -43.28 -14.36 -1.85
CA MET A 29 -42.69 -13.26 -2.63
C MET A 29 -42.26 -12.08 -1.75
N SER A 30 -43.07 -11.73 -0.75
CA SER A 30 -42.75 -10.64 0.17
C SER A 30 -41.47 -10.96 0.95
N ASN A 31 -41.31 -12.20 1.41
CA ASN A 31 -40.08 -12.64 2.08
C ASN A 31 -38.86 -12.55 1.16
N VAL A 32 -38.97 -12.99 -0.10
CA VAL A 32 -37.87 -12.89 -1.08
C VAL A 32 -37.48 -11.43 -1.30
N ILE A 33 -38.45 -10.52 -1.45
CA ILE A 33 -38.20 -9.09 -1.62
C ILE A 33 -37.51 -8.52 -0.38
N ILE A 34 -38.01 -8.81 0.82
CA ILE A 34 -37.40 -8.35 2.09
C ILE A 34 -35.96 -8.86 2.21
N HIS A 35 -35.71 -10.13 1.86
CA HIS A 35 -34.37 -10.70 1.86
C HIS A 35 -33.46 -10.03 0.84
N ALA A 36 -33.93 -9.79 -0.39
CA ALA A 36 -33.17 -9.10 -1.41
C ALA A 36 -32.80 -7.67 -0.98
N VAL A 37 -33.76 -6.93 -0.42
CA VAL A 37 -33.51 -5.58 0.14
C VAL A 37 -32.48 -5.64 1.27
N LYS A 38 -32.59 -6.60 2.19
CA LYS A 38 -31.64 -6.77 3.29
C LYS A 38 -30.22 -7.10 2.80
N ILE A 39 -30.10 -7.97 1.79
CA ILE A 39 -28.81 -8.33 1.19
C ILE A 39 -28.20 -7.11 0.50
N ASN A 40 -28.99 -6.41 -0.32
CA ASN A 40 -28.52 -5.22 -1.03
C ASN A 40 -28.08 -4.13 -0.05
N LYS A 41 -28.88 -3.86 0.99
CA LYS A 41 -28.52 -2.86 1.99
C LYS A 41 -27.27 -3.25 2.79
N GLY A 42 -27.14 -4.53 3.14
CA GLY A 42 -25.91 -5.03 3.79
C GLY A 42 -24.68 -4.94 2.89
N GLY A 43 -24.85 -5.11 1.57
CA GLY A 43 -23.79 -4.93 0.58
C GLY A 43 -23.37 -3.46 0.45
N GLU A 44 -24.35 -2.56 0.33
CA GLU A 44 -24.15 -1.10 0.31
C GLU A 44 -23.41 -0.63 1.57
N ASP A 45 -23.84 -1.07 2.74
CA ASP A 45 -23.23 -0.68 4.02
C ASP A 45 -21.75 -1.12 4.12
N LYS A 46 -21.41 -2.32 3.60
CA LYS A 46 -20.02 -2.80 3.53
C LYS A 46 -19.17 -2.02 2.54
N GLN A 47 -19.72 -1.68 1.38
CA GLN A 47 -19.00 -0.88 0.38
C GLN A 47 -18.69 0.52 0.92
N GLN A 48 -19.68 1.14 1.58
CA GLN A 48 -19.49 2.44 2.21
C GLN A 48 -18.45 2.36 3.35
N ALA A 49 -18.49 1.31 4.18
CA ALA A 49 -17.51 1.11 5.24
C ALA A 49 -16.07 0.96 4.69
N ALA A 50 -15.90 0.22 3.59
CA ALA A 50 -14.62 0.07 2.91
C ALA A 50 -14.11 1.40 2.35
N TYR A 51 -14.99 2.16 1.69
CA TYR A 51 -14.67 3.49 1.16
C TYR A 51 -14.22 4.45 2.26
N ILE A 52 -14.94 4.51 3.38
CA ILE A 52 -14.56 5.32 4.56
C ILE A 52 -13.16 4.92 5.05
N GLY A 53 -12.89 3.63 5.21
CA GLY A 53 -11.58 3.15 5.68
C GLY A 53 -10.43 3.51 4.73
N GLN A 54 -10.66 3.43 3.41
CA GLN A 54 -9.68 3.83 2.40
C GLN A 54 -9.40 5.33 2.43
N GLN A 55 -10.44 6.18 2.50
CA GLN A 55 -10.27 7.62 2.58
C GLN A 55 -9.48 8.05 3.82
N ILE A 56 -9.67 7.36 4.94
CA ILE A 56 -8.90 7.60 6.16
C ILE A 56 -7.42 7.22 5.96
N LEU A 57 -7.14 6.06 5.37
CA LEU A 57 -5.78 5.64 5.06
C LEU A 57 -5.07 6.62 4.10
N GLU A 58 -5.77 7.07 3.06
CA GLU A 58 -5.24 8.07 2.11
C GLU A 58 -5.01 9.42 2.79
N GLY A 59 -5.95 9.88 3.62
CA GLY A 59 -5.78 11.09 4.44
C GLY A 59 -4.55 11.02 5.33
N LEU A 60 -4.31 9.87 5.96
CA LEU A 60 -3.11 9.61 6.75
C LEU A 60 -1.85 9.60 5.88
N ASN A 61 -1.90 9.13 4.63
CA ASN A 61 -0.75 9.13 3.71
C ASN A 61 -0.39 10.52 3.20
N VAL A 62 -1.36 11.42 3.01
CA VAL A 62 -1.12 12.79 2.51
C VAL A 62 -0.66 13.75 3.62
N ASN A 63 -1.21 13.62 4.83
CA ASN A 63 -0.93 14.55 5.93
C ASN A 63 0.28 14.11 6.76
N ASN A 64 1.18 15.01 7.15
CA ASN A 64 2.30 14.67 8.03
C ASN A 64 1.77 14.25 9.42
N ILE A 65 2.24 13.10 9.92
CA ILE A 65 2.03 12.70 11.31
C ILE A 65 3.14 13.40 12.10
N GLU A 66 2.84 14.58 12.64
CA GLU A 66 3.79 15.29 13.48
C GLU A 66 3.96 14.57 14.84
N ASP A 67 5.20 14.42 15.29
CA ASP A 67 5.51 13.86 16.61
C ASP A 67 5.20 14.92 17.67
N ALA A 68 3.92 15.08 17.99
CA ALA A 68 3.55 15.88 19.14
C ALA A 68 3.74 15.00 20.38
N THR A 69 4.76 15.32 21.17
CA THR A 69 5.08 14.68 22.46
C THR A 69 3.95 14.76 23.50
N SER A 70 2.83 15.40 23.20
CA SER A 70 1.67 15.51 24.10
C SER A 70 0.38 16.02 23.45
N SER A 71 0.25 16.06 22.12
CA SER A 71 -0.88 16.77 21.49
C SER A 71 -1.52 15.92 20.41
N PHE A 72 -2.83 15.72 20.55
CA PHE A 72 -3.69 15.05 19.57
C PHE A 72 -3.39 15.53 18.15
N LEU A 73 -3.14 14.61 17.21
CA LEU A 73 -3.24 14.90 15.79
C LEU A 73 -4.73 15.04 15.49
N SER A 74 -5.21 16.28 15.46
CA SER A 74 -6.51 16.58 14.85
C SER A 74 -6.33 16.52 13.33
N GLN A 75 -6.47 15.33 12.76
CA GLN A 75 -6.40 15.17 11.31
C GLN A 75 -7.80 15.33 10.71
N THR A 76 -7.97 16.37 9.91
CA THR A 76 -9.19 16.58 9.13
C THR A 76 -9.14 15.69 7.89
N ILE A 77 -10.01 14.70 7.84
CA ILE A 77 -10.15 13.79 6.71
C ILE A 77 -11.52 14.06 6.10
N SER A 78 -11.54 14.37 4.81
CA SER A 78 -12.79 14.55 4.08
C SER A 78 -13.38 13.19 3.73
N VAL A 79 -14.50 12.87 4.36
CA VAL A 79 -15.27 11.66 4.05
C VAL A 79 -16.59 12.07 3.42
N ASN A 80 -16.88 11.55 2.22
CA ASN A 80 -18.05 11.97 1.41
C ASN A 80 -18.12 13.50 1.17
N GLY A 81 -16.98 14.19 1.07
CA GLY A 81 -16.95 15.65 0.90
C GLY A 81 -17.19 16.46 2.18
N VAL A 82 -17.37 15.81 3.33
CA VAL A 82 -17.48 16.44 4.64
C VAL A 82 -16.19 16.24 5.43
N SER A 83 -15.58 17.34 5.86
CA SER A 83 -14.40 17.32 6.72
C SER A 83 -14.74 16.78 8.11
N LYS A 84 -14.13 15.66 8.50
CA LYS A 84 -14.25 15.04 9.83
C LYS A 84 -12.90 15.05 10.52
N VAL A 85 -12.87 15.49 11.78
CA VAL A 85 -11.65 15.56 12.57
C VAL A 85 -11.49 14.27 13.36
N PHE A 86 -10.42 13.53 13.07
CA PHE A 86 -9.95 12.44 13.90
C PHE A 86 -8.92 12.99 14.89
N ASN A 87 -9.10 12.75 16.18
CA ASN A 87 -8.12 13.10 17.21
C ASN A 87 -7.32 11.84 17.56
N ILE A 88 -6.11 11.72 17.02
CA ILE A 88 -5.28 10.51 17.19
C ILE A 88 -3.93 10.94 17.77
N SER A 89 -3.45 10.31 18.84
CA SER A 89 -2.05 10.51 19.26
C SER A 89 -1.09 9.80 18.28
N ALA A 90 0.15 10.27 18.14
CA ALA A 90 1.16 9.65 17.25
C ALA A 90 1.32 8.12 17.45
N THR A 91 0.98 7.63 18.64
CA THR A 91 0.63 6.24 18.91
C THR A 91 -0.63 6.20 19.78
N GLY A 92 -1.66 5.46 19.39
CA GLY A 92 -2.89 5.36 20.17
C GLY A 92 -4.11 4.92 19.36
N ASN A 93 -5.26 4.98 20.03
CA ASN A 93 -6.57 4.68 19.48
C ASN A 93 -7.36 5.99 19.35
N GLY A 94 -7.91 6.24 18.17
CA GLY A 94 -8.89 7.30 17.94
C GLY A 94 -10.22 6.71 17.48
N THR A 95 -11.33 7.23 17.98
CA THR A 95 -12.67 6.87 17.53
C THR A 95 -13.39 8.08 16.96
N ALA A 96 -14.11 7.90 15.84
CA ALA A 96 -14.96 8.94 15.28
C ALA A 96 -16.24 8.34 14.70
N ASN A 97 -17.30 9.14 14.72
CA ASN A 97 -18.57 8.78 14.08
C ASN A 97 -18.67 9.51 12.73
N ILE A 98 -18.87 8.73 11.68
CA ILE A 98 -19.10 9.21 10.32
C ILE A 98 -20.48 8.71 9.92
N ASP A 99 -21.44 9.61 9.93
CA ASP A 99 -22.86 9.30 9.72
C ASP A 99 -23.32 8.20 10.69
N ASP A 100 -23.79 7.06 10.17
CA ASP A 100 -24.22 5.91 10.97
C ASP A 100 -23.08 4.94 11.33
N TYR A 101 -21.85 5.23 10.92
CA TYR A 101 -20.69 4.37 11.12
C TYR A 101 -19.83 4.84 12.29
N ASN A 102 -19.46 3.92 13.17
CA ASN A 102 -18.43 4.14 14.18
C ASN A 102 -17.10 3.62 13.63
N VAL A 103 -16.10 4.48 13.60
CA VAL A 103 -14.76 4.17 13.11
C VAL A 103 -13.78 4.18 14.27
N THR A 104 -12.96 3.14 14.33
CA THR A 104 -11.84 3.03 15.26
C THR A 104 -10.56 2.98 14.43
N LEU A 105 -9.60 3.84 14.78
CA LEU A 105 -8.29 3.92 14.15
C LEU A 105 -7.23 3.69 15.21
N ASN A 106 -6.46 2.63 15.04
CA ASN A 106 -5.27 2.35 15.84
C ASN A 106 -4.03 2.68 15.03
N VAL A 107 -3.15 3.50 15.60
CA VAL A 107 -1.84 3.81 15.02
C VAL A 107 -0.77 3.40 16.02
N SER A 108 0.20 2.62 15.57
CA SER A 108 1.33 2.19 16.41
C SER A 108 2.63 2.37 15.63
N LYS A 109 3.64 2.92 16.29
CA LYS A 109 4.95 3.13 15.70
C LYS A 109 5.66 1.79 15.55
N ASP A 110 6.10 1.48 14.34
CA ASP A 110 6.92 0.32 14.05
C ASP A 110 8.40 0.68 14.28
N ASN A 111 8.93 0.19 15.41
CA ASN A 111 10.33 0.39 15.78
C ASN A 111 11.28 -0.65 15.16
N SER A 112 10.77 -1.61 14.37
CA SER A 112 11.63 -2.58 13.67
C SER A 112 12.45 -1.96 12.54
N ILE A 113 12.08 -0.74 12.12
CA ILE A 113 12.72 0.02 11.06
C ILE A 113 13.16 1.37 11.66
N ASN A 114 14.40 1.45 12.15
CA ASN A 114 14.97 2.70 12.65
C ASN A 114 15.87 3.33 11.57
N LEU A 115 15.28 4.16 10.72
CA LEU A 115 15.95 4.79 9.58
C LEU A 115 16.76 6.04 9.94
N SER A 116 16.92 6.28 11.24
CA SER A 116 17.43 7.52 11.83
C SER A 116 18.85 7.40 12.37
N ASP A 117 19.41 6.19 12.37
CA ASP A 117 20.72 5.99 12.91
C ASP A 117 21.75 6.11 11.78
N SER A 118 22.63 7.11 11.89
CA SER A 118 23.83 7.22 11.04
C SER A 118 24.74 5.97 11.10
N THR A 119 24.41 5.01 11.97
CA THR A 119 25.05 3.71 12.13
C THR A 119 24.32 2.55 11.45
N ASN A 120 23.28 2.78 10.62
CA ASN A 120 22.58 1.71 9.90
C ASN A 120 23.57 0.71 9.27
N THR A 121 23.66 -0.47 9.87
CA THR A 121 24.48 -1.58 9.38
C THR A 121 23.64 -2.38 8.40
N TYR A 122 23.78 -2.08 7.12
CA TYR A 122 23.31 -2.99 6.08
C TYR A 122 24.34 -4.11 5.91
N ASP A 123 23.87 -5.31 5.54
CA ASP A 123 24.77 -6.39 5.15
C ASP A 123 25.63 -5.99 3.93
N SER A 124 25.07 -5.16 3.04
CA SER A 124 25.81 -4.47 1.98
C SER A 124 25.31 -3.05 1.74
N THR A 125 26.22 -2.12 1.47
CA THR A 125 25.92 -0.77 0.99
C THR A 125 26.40 -0.63 -0.44
N ILE A 126 25.58 -0.05 -1.31
CA ILE A 126 25.88 0.31 -2.68
C ILE A 126 25.74 1.83 -2.79
N THR A 127 26.79 2.55 -3.10
CA THR A 127 26.76 4.00 -3.32
C THR A 127 26.78 4.29 -4.81
N VAL A 128 25.81 5.05 -5.30
CA VAL A 128 25.77 5.62 -6.64
C VAL A 128 26.13 7.10 -6.51
N ASP A 129 27.33 7.50 -6.96
CA ASP A 129 27.82 8.88 -6.89
C ASP A 129 27.98 9.46 -8.30
N TRP A 130 27.37 10.61 -8.56
CA TRP A 130 27.48 11.32 -9.83
C TRP A 130 28.10 12.71 -9.60
N GLN A 131 29.42 12.79 -9.64
CA GLN A 131 30.12 14.07 -9.63
C GLN A 131 30.37 14.54 -11.05
N ASP A 132 29.73 15.62 -11.49
CA ASP A 132 29.96 16.36 -12.75
C ASP A 132 30.28 15.50 -14.00
N SER A 133 31.53 15.04 -14.13
CA SER A 133 32.06 14.24 -15.26
C SER A 133 32.29 12.75 -14.97
N ALA A 134 32.23 12.33 -13.70
CA ALA A 134 32.51 10.99 -13.22
C ALA A 134 31.26 10.41 -12.54
N LYS A 135 30.75 9.32 -13.10
CA LYS A 135 29.74 8.49 -12.47
C LYS A 135 30.46 7.31 -11.84
N THR A 136 30.16 6.97 -10.59
CA THR A 136 30.72 5.80 -9.90
C THR A 136 29.62 5.01 -9.21
N VAL A 137 29.79 3.70 -9.18
CA VAL A 137 29.06 2.82 -8.26
C VAL A 137 30.08 2.11 -7.40
N THR A 138 29.90 2.19 -6.08
CA THR A 138 30.78 1.60 -5.07
C THR A 138 29.97 0.62 -4.25
N VAL A 139 30.52 -0.57 -3.96
CA VAL A 139 29.91 -1.54 -3.01
C VAL A 139 30.84 -1.65 -1.79
N ASN A 140 30.28 -1.60 -0.57
CA ASN A 140 30.93 -1.62 0.77
C ASN A 140 32.44 -1.98 0.82
N LYS A 141 33.26 -1.17 1.54
CA LYS A 141 34.70 -1.29 1.89
C LYS A 141 35.46 -2.49 1.26
N SER A 142 35.55 -2.53 -0.06
CA SER A 142 36.43 -3.46 -0.77
C SER A 142 37.69 -2.73 -1.27
N PRO A 143 38.87 -3.36 -1.24
CA PRO A 143 40.09 -2.84 -1.85
C PRO A 143 40.04 -2.77 -3.39
N ASP A 144 39.02 -3.37 -4.02
CA ASP A 144 38.96 -3.59 -5.48
C ASP A 144 38.32 -2.46 -6.30
N GLY A 145 38.26 -1.25 -5.72
CA GLY A 145 38.10 -0.01 -6.47
C GLY A 145 36.68 0.34 -6.92
N ASP A 146 36.44 1.64 -7.00
CA ASP A 146 35.26 2.23 -7.62
C ASP A 146 35.20 1.83 -9.10
N PHE A 147 34.00 1.52 -9.61
CA PHE A 147 33.82 1.30 -11.04
C PHE A 147 32.99 2.43 -11.66
N THR A 148 33.41 2.89 -12.83
CA THR A 148 32.76 3.98 -13.58
C THR A 148 31.63 3.41 -14.45
N PRO A 149 30.34 3.49 -14.06
CA PRO A 149 29.25 3.12 -14.95
C PRO A 149 29.17 4.06 -16.15
N ASP A 150 29.06 3.49 -17.35
CA ASP A 150 28.67 4.23 -18.55
C ASP A 150 27.14 4.34 -18.71
N VAL A 151 26.33 4.11 -17.66
CA VAL A 151 24.90 3.81 -17.84
C VAL A 151 23.94 4.11 -16.69
N THR A 152 22.65 4.15 -17.08
CA THR A 152 21.42 4.54 -16.38
C THR A 152 20.79 3.48 -15.48
N ASN A 153 21.33 2.25 -15.44
CA ASN A 153 20.69 1.12 -14.76
C ASN A 153 21.66 0.36 -13.86
N LEU A 154 21.21 0.05 -12.64
CA LEU A 154 21.88 -0.81 -11.67
C LEU A 154 21.16 -2.15 -11.57
N TYR A 155 21.91 -3.23 -11.50
CA TYR A 155 21.38 -4.58 -11.30
C TYR A 155 21.98 -5.16 -10.02
N ILE A 156 21.13 -5.60 -9.11
CA ILE A 156 21.46 -6.25 -7.84
C ILE A 156 20.85 -7.64 -7.89
N VAL A 157 21.68 -8.68 -7.89
CA VAL A 157 21.24 -10.08 -7.98
C VAL A 157 21.72 -10.82 -6.74
N LEU A 158 20.78 -11.29 -5.93
CA LEU A 158 21.08 -12.17 -4.81
C LEU A 158 20.83 -13.62 -5.21
N ASN A 159 21.86 -14.44 -5.10
CA ASN A 159 21.79 -15.90 -5.20
C ASN A 159 21.85 -16.51 -3.81
N SER A 160 21.82 -17.85 -3.73
CA SER A 160 21.91 -18.61 -2.47
C SER A 160 23.08 -18.19 -1.57
N ASP A 161 24.21 -17.85 -2.18
CA ASP A 161 25.52 -17.72 -1.56
C ASP A 161 26.34 -16.54 -2.10
N SER A 162 25.78 -15.77 -3.04
CA SER A 162 26.48 -14.61 -3.64
C SER A 162 25.58 -13.39 -3.84
N LEU A 163 26.18 -12.21 -3.73
CA LEU A 163 25.63 -10.93 -4.19
C LEU A 163 26.41 -10.48 -5.43
N GLU A 164 25.71 -10.34 -6.56
CA GLU A 164 26.24 -9.75 -7.79
C GLU A 164 25.64 -8.34 -7.98
N VAL A 165 26.50 -7.33 -8.13
CA VAL A 165 26.10 -5.96 -8.48
C VAL A 165 26.72 -5.62 -9.83
N LYS A 166 25.91 -5.21 -10.81
CA LYS A 166 26.39 -4.92 -12.17
C LYS A 166 25.66 -3.76 -12.82
N THR A 167 26.32 -3.15 -13.80
CA THR A 167 25.71 -2.16 -14.70
C THR A 167 25.76 -2.67 -16.13
N LYS A 168 24.80 -2.28 -16.95
CA LYS A 168 24.70 -2.71 -18.36
C LYS A 168 24.58 -1.53 -19.30
N ASN A 169 25.32 -1.59 -20.41
CA ASN A 169 25.21 -0.69 -21.55
C ASN A 169 23.81 -0.73 -22.18
N ALA A 170 23.48 0.27 -23.01
CA ALA A 170 22.21 0.33 -23.74
C ALA A 170 21.97 -0.89 -24.67
N ASP A 171 23.04 -1.54 -25.11
CA ASP A 171 23.02 -2.79 -25.90
C ASP A 171 22.85 -4.06 -25.05
N GLY A 172 22.77 -3.92 -23.72
CA GLY A 172 22.62 -5.02 -22.77
C GLY A 172 23.93 -5.69 -22.34
N SER A 173 25.08 -5.29 -22.89
CA SER A 173 26.40 -5.78 -22.47
C SER A 173 26.72 -5.34 -21.03
N ILE A 174 27.38 -6.21 -20.26
CA ILE A 174 27.76 -5.89 -18.88
C ILE A 174 29.01 -5.00 -18.92
N THR A 175 28.90 -3.80 -18.36
CA THR A 175 30.00 -2.82 -18.32
C THR A 175 30.91 -3.08 -17.11
N ASN A 176 30.30 -3.27 -15.94
CA ASN A 176 30.99 -3.49 -14.67
C ASN A 176 30.27 -4.55 -13.84
N ARG A 177 31.03 -5.34 -13.10
CA ARG A 177 30.52 -6.42 -12.25
C ARG A 177 31.32 -6.51 -10.96
N TYR A 178 30.60 -6.46 -9.84
CA TYR A 178 31.06 -6.83 -8.52
C TYR A 178 30.37 -8.12 -8.10
N ASN A 179 31.12 -9.02 -7.47
CA ASN A 179 30.58 -10.26 -6.91
C ASN A 179 31.23 -10.54 -5.56
N THR A 180 30.42 -10.87 -4.56
CA THR A 180 30.90 -11.25 -3.23
C THR A 180 30.08 -12.39 -2.66
N LEU A 181 30.68 -13.16 -1.77
CA LEU A 181 29.99 -14.21 -1.03
C LEU A 181 29.12 -13.59 0.05
N ILE A 182 27.92 -14.15 0.23
CA ILE A 182 26.97 -13.74 1.28
C ILE A 182 26.53 -14.97 2.08
N THR A 183 26.08 -14.73 3.31
CA THR A 183 25.59 -15.77 4.21
C THR A 183 24.07 -15.92 4.14
N SER A 184 23.55 -17.00 4.73
CA SER A 184 22.12 -17.22 4.89
C SER A 184 21.42 -16.13 5.71
N THR A 185 22.15 -15.38 6.55
CA THR A 185 21.61 -14.27 7.35
C THR A 185 21.51 -12.96 6.59
N PHE A 186 22.18 -12.83 5.44
CA PHE A 186 22.15 -11.62 4.62
C PHE A 186 20.72 -11.33 4.16
N ASN A 187 20.18 -10.17 4.54
CA ASN A 187 18.81 -9.78 4.29
C ASN A 187 18.61 -8.28 4.08
N THR A 188 19.65 -7.44 4.24
CA THR A 188 19.55 -5.98 4.10
C THR A 188 20.58 -5.40 3.12
N ILE A 189 20.12 -4.56 2.19
CA ILE A 189 20.96 -3.82 1.25
C ILE A 189 20.63 -2.34 1.35
N GLY A 190 21.61 -1.49 1.62
CA GLY A 190 21.49 -0.04 1.47
C GLY A 190 21.95 0.39 0.08
N VAL A 191 21.20 1.25 -0.59
CA VAL A 191 21.56 1.89 -1.86
C VAL A 191 21.52 3.40 -1.63
N LYS A 192 22.67 4.05 -1.71
CA LYS A 192 22.83 5.48 -1.41
C LYS A 192 23.08 6.27 -2.67
N PHE A 193 22.28 7.30 -2.92
CA PHE A 193 22.54 8.24 -4.01
C PHE A 193 23.27 9.47 -3.47
N LYS A 194 24.40 9.81 -4.10
CA LYS A 194 25.22 10.98 -3.78
C LYS A 194 25.42 11.82 -5.04
N ASN A 195 25.27 13.15 -4.91
CA ASN A 195 25.38 14.11 -6.01
C ASN A 195 24.52 13.80 -7.25
N TYR A 196 23.51 12.93 -7.13
CA TYR A 196 22.66 12.54 -8.24
C TYR A 196 21.70 13.69 -8.60
N THR A 197 21.80 14.20 -9.82
CA THR A 197 21.03 15.37 -10.27
C THR A 197 20.21 15.13 -11.54
N SER A 198 20.14 13.90 -12.08
CA SER A 198 19.38 13.67 -13.33
C SER A 198 17.87 13.71 -13.12
N ALA A 199 17.19 14.33 -14.08
CA ALA A 199 15.75 14.28 -14.23
C ALA A 199 15.23 12.90 -14.71
N THR A 200 16.07 12.09 -15.36
CA THR A 200 15.70 10.75 -15.81
C THR A 200 15.75 9.73 -14.66
N PRO A 201 14.80 8.77 -14.61
CA PRO A 201 14.81 7.75 -13.58
C PRO A 201 16.01 6.81 -13.73
N TYR A 202 16.78 6.64 -12.66
CA TYR A 202 17.78 5.58 -12.54
C TYR A 202 17.08 4.27 -12.16
N ASN A 203 17.11 3.28 -13.03
CA ASN A 203 16.43 2.03 -12.73
C ASN A 203 17.35 1.10 -11.94
N ILE A 204 16.83 0.59 -10.83
CA ILE A 204 17.50 -0.40 -9.99
C ILE A 204 16.74 -1.70 -10.11
N TYR A 205 17.33 -2.66 -10.82
CA TYR A 205 16.81 -3.99 -10.98
C TYR A 205 17.28 -4.86 -9.83
N VAL A 206 16.37 -5.31 -8.97
CA VAL A 206 16.69 -6.22 -7.87
C VAL A 206 16.09 -7.58 -8.14
N THR A 207 16.91 -8.62 -8.13
CA THR A 207 16.48 -10.01 -8.26
C THR A 207 16.91 -10.77 -7.01
N ASN A 208 15.95 -11.44 -6.37
CA ASN A 208 16.20 -12.26 -5.19
C ASN A 208 15.88 -13.72 -5.49
N ASN A 209 16.91 -14.51 -5.80
CA ASN A 209 16.78 -15.95 -6.08
C ASN A 209 16.78 -16.81 -4.80
N ARG A 210 16.62 -16.19 -3.62
CA ARG A 210 16.61 -16.87 -2.32
C ARG A 210 15.18 -17.05 -1.81
N SER A 211 15.00 -17.97 -0.88
CA SER A 211 13.72 -18.22 -0.22
C SER A 211 13.35 -17.18 0.84
N ASN A 212 14.33 -16.50 1.43
CA ASN A 212 14.12 -15.47 2.44
C ASN A 212 13.89 -14.08 1.82
N GLN A 213 13.08 -13.27 2.49
CA GLN A 213 12.88 -11.87 2.12
C GLN A 213 14.20 -11.07 2.24
N VAL A 214 14.43 -10.20 1.27
CA VAL A 214 15.53 -9.23 1.26
C VAL A 214 14.94 -7.82 1.24
N ASN A 215 15.47 -6.95 2.10
CA ASN A 215 15.06 -5.57 2.24
C ASN A 215 16.11 -4.67 1.58
N VAL A 216 15.68 -3.88 0.60
CA VAL A 216 16.51 -2.90 -0.10
C VAL A 216 16.08 -1.50 0.33
N TYR A 217 17.00 -0.78 0.96
CA TYR A 217 16.83 0.57 1.49
C TYR A 217 17.48 1.56 0.53
N LEU A 218 16.72 2.52 0.03
CA LEU A 218 17.13 3.50 -0.96
C LEU A 218 17.25 4.86 -0.27
N GLU A 219 18.48 5.26 0.01
CA GLU A 219 18.80 6.53 0.64
C GLU A 219 18.86 7.65 -0.39
N LYS A 220 17.99 8.66 -0.20
CA LYS A 220 17.92 9.88 -1.00
C LYS A 220 18.42 11.08 -0.21
N THR A 221 19.19 11.93 -0.87
CA THR A 221 19.44 13.31 -0.42
C THR A 221 18.23 14.20 -0.75
N LYS A 222 18.19 15.40 -0.16
CA LYS A 222 17.08 16.38 -0.22
C LYS A 222 16.55 16.65 -1.64
N ASP A 223 17.44 16.55 -2.64
CA ASP A 223 17.15 16.78 -4.05
C ASP A 223 16.82 15.44 -4.69
N LYS A 224 15.53 15.15 -4.82
CA LYS A 224 14.93 13.86 -5.22
C LYS A 224 15.65 13.24 -6.43
N PRO A 225 16.54 12.25 -6.27
CA PRO A 225 16.96 11.46 -7.40
C PRO A 225 15.73 10.74 -7.96
N ASN A 226 15.43 10.93 -9.25
CA ASN A 226 14.41 10.14 -9.92
C ASN A 226 14.99 8.73 -10.06
N TRP A 227 14.37 7.73 -9.44
CA TRP A 227 14.78 6.32 -9.54
C TRP A 227 13.55 5.42 -9.50
N ALA A 228 13.68 4.20 -10.01
CA ALA A 228 12.65 3.18 -9.95
C ALA A 228 13.28 1.84 -9.56
N VAL A 229 12.70 1.14 -8.59
CA VAL A 229 13.08 -0.25 -8.33
C VAL A 229 12.20 -1.18 -9.15
N ILE A 230 12.84 -2.05 -9.92
CA ILE A 230 12.19 -3.03 -10.78
C ILE A 230 12.58 -4.42 -10.28
N ASN A 231 11.61 -5.27 -9.99
CA ASN A 231 11.84 -6.68 -9.65
C ASN A 231 11.40 -7.56 -10.83
N PRO A 232 12.30 -7.86 -11.78
CA PRO A 232 11.91 -8.53 -13.01
C PRO A 232 11.58 -10.02 -12.85
N ASN A 233 12.13 -10.71 -11.84
CA ASN A 233 12.12 -12.18 -11.77
C ASN A 233 11.57 -12.78 -10.46
N GLY A 234 10.89 -11.99 -9.63
CA GLY A 234 10.22 -12.51 -8.43
C GLY A 234 11.17 -12.83 -7.26
N GLY A 235 10.56 -13.09 -6.10
CA GLY A 235 11.20 -13.10 -4.78
C GLY A 235 10.61 -12.00 -3.89
N VAL A 236 10.50 -12.25 -2.57
CA VAL A 236 9.96 -11.25 -1.64
C VAL A 236 11.03 -10.17 -1.43
N ILE A 237 10.79 -8.98 -1.98
CA ILE A 237 11.68 -7.82 -1.85
C ILE A 237 10.89 -6.70 -1.17
N GLY A 238 11.38 -6.26 0.00
CA GLY A 238 10.89 -5.04 0.62
C GLY A 238 11.72 -3.86 0.13
N THR A 239 11.10 -2.86 -0.49
CA THR A 239 11.79 -1.61 -0.90
C THR A 239 11.41 -0.46 0.03
N TYR A 240 12.42 0.27 0.52
CA TYR A 240 12.25 1.31 1.54
C TYR A 240 12.92 2.61 1.09
N ASP A 241 12.18 3.72 1.07
CA ASP A 241 12.73 5.06 0.86
C ASP A 241 13.27 5.60 2.18
N VAL A 242 14.51 6.12 2.17
CA VAL A 242 15.14 6.72 3.35
C VAL A 242 15.59 8.13 3.01
N ILE A 243 15.10 9.15 3.72
CA ILE A 243 15.53 10.55 3.54
C ILE A 243 16.59 10.87 4.58
N THR A 244 17.80 11.20 4.16
CA THR A 244 18.94 11.44 5.06
C THR A 244 19.03 12.86 5.62
N THR A 245 18.04 13.73 5.38
CA THR A 245 18.01 15.08 5.96
C THR A 245 17.47 15.05 7.40
N ASN A 246 18.34 14.75 8.36
CA ASN A 246 18.17 14.98 9.81
C ASN A 246 16.85 14.54 10.49
N ASN A 247 15.99 13.73 9.86
CA ASN A 247 14.74 13.31 10.47
C ASN A 247 14.50 11.82 10.24
N THR A 248 14.45 11.08 11.36
CA THR A 248 13.79 9.77 11.55
C THR A 248 12.66 9.56 10.52
N VAL A 249 12.87 8.71 9.52
CA VAL A 249 11.72 8.14 8.78
C VAL A 249 11.02 7.20 9.74
N LYS A 250 9.75 7.48 10.03
CA LYS A 250 8.94 6.74 11.00
C LYS A 250 7.96 5.88 10.23
N ASN A 251 8.01 4.57 10.49
CA ASN A 251 7.01 3.64 10.01
C ASN A 251 5.91 3.49 11.08
N TYR A 252 4.66 3.47 10.65
CA TYR A 252 3.51 3.26 11.53
C TYR A 252 2.63 2.16 10.99
N ASN A 253 2.31 1.17 11.83
CA ASN A 253 1.23 0.23 11.59
C ASN A 253 -0.09 0.92 11.88
N VAL A 254 -1.04 0.82 10.94
CA VAL A 254 -2.36 1.41 11.01
C VAL A 254 -3.40 0.30 10.91
N GLU A 255 -4.36 0.29 11.83
CA GLU A 255 -5.55 -0.56 11.78
C GLU A 255 -6.79 0.33 11.83
N ILE A 256 -7.67 0.22 10.84
CA ILE A 256 -8.92 0.97 10.73
C ILE A 256 -10.07 -0.04 10.75
N LYS A 257 -10.94 0.07 11.74
CA LYS A 257 -12.16 -0.72 11.87
C LYS A 257 -13.38 0.16 11.71
N VAL A 258 -14.30 -0.25 10.85
CA VAL A 258 -15.56 0.46 10.62
C VAL A 258 -16.71 -0.46 10.98
N SER A 259 -17.60 0.05 11.84
CA SER A 259 -18.74 -0.69 12.37
C SER A 259 -20.03 0.11 12.23
N LYS A 260 -21.16 -0.59 12.13
CA LYS A 260 -22.49 0.02 12.12
C LYS A 260 -23.39 -0.79 13.06
N SER A 261 -24.10 -0.10 13.95
CA SER A 261 -24.97 -0.75 14.97
C SER A 261 -24.28 -1.87 15.77
N GLY A 262 -22.98 -1.72 16.04
CA GLY A 262 -22.18 -2.69 16.81
C GLY A 262 -21.63 -3.86 16.00
N GLN A 263 -21.96 -3.98 14.71
CA GLN A 263 -21.38 -5.00 13.82
C GLN A 263 -20.19 -4.41 13.05
N GLU A 264 -19.03 -5.06 13.14
CA GLU A 264 -17.88 -4.74 12.29
C GLU A 264 -18.19 -5.09 10.83
N LEU A 265 -18.03 -4.10 9.94
CA LEU A 265 -18.29 -4.25 8.52
C LEU A 265 -17.00 -4.26 7.70
N TYR A 266 -15.91 -3.71 8.25
CA TYR A 266 -14.63 -3.57 7.57
C TYR A 266 -13.47 -3.45 8.57
N ASP A 267 -12.37 -4.15 8.30
CA ASP A 267 -11.09 -4.09 9.04
C ASP A 267 -9.95 -3.94 8.01
N LEU A 268 -9.21 -2.85 8.09
CA LEU A 268 -8.10 -2.51 7.19
C LEU A 268 -6.82 -2.36 7.99
N LYS A 269 -5.83 -3.19 7.68
CA LYS A 269 -4.48 -3.11 8.23
C LYS A 269 -3.52 -2.66 7.15
N SER A 270 -2.72 -1.65 7.46
CA SER A 270 -1.76 -1.07 6.53
C SER A 270 -0.53 -0.55 7.26
N ASN A 271 0.48 -0.19 6.48
CA ASN A 271 1.68 0.48 6.95
C ASN A 271 1.81 1.83 6.25
N ILE A 272 2.03 2.89 7.03
CA ILE A 272 2.26 4.24 6.50
C ILE A 272 3.64 4.73 6.92
N ARG A 273 4.31 5.42 5.99
CA ARG A 273 5.69 5.92 6.16
C ARG A 273 5.66 7.45 6.19
N LYS A 274 6.35 8.06 7.16
CA LYS A 274 6.42 9.51 7.36
C LYS A 274 7.83 9.99 7.59
#